data_AF-A0A935ATE9-F1
#
_entry.id   AF-A0A935ATE9-F1
#
_cell.length_a   1.000
_cell.length_b   1.000
_cell.length_c   1.000
_cell.angle_alpha   90.00
_cell.angle_beta   90.00
_cell.angle_gamma   90.00
#
_symmetry.space_group_name_H-M   'P 1'
#
loop_
_entity.id
_entity.type
_entity.pdbx_description
1 polymer ?
#
loop_
_entity_poly.entity_id
_entity_poly.type
_entity_poly.pdbx_seq_one_letter_code
_entity_poly.pdbx_strand_id
1 'polypeptide(L)'
;MAGGDPAYVAVTAEVGAKAEAAGGEGATPDPPAAKTMAITVPGGRVVSLEHDLEFGVVADIAQRHAVSWGLLLAAPMHREVPPQALGDLYLACCDEAGVVQPAKITPRMVFEALTAIPDDLPAWYEGGDPKAGCLASRETAPQATT
;
A
#
# COMPACT_ATOMS: atom_id res chain seq x y z
N MET A 1 27.54 23.01 -4.83
CA MET A 1 26.61 23.12 -5.96
C MET A 1 25.64 21.94 -5.86
N ALA A 2 24.63 22.04 -5.00
CA ALA A 2 23.62 21.01 -4.82
C ALA A 2 22.39 21.43 -5.64
N GLY A 3 22.34 20.98 -6.90
CA GLY A 3 21.18 21.13 -7.75
C GLY A 3 20.32 19.88 -7.61
N GLY A 4 19.38 19.91 -6.65
CA GLY A 4 18.29 18.94 -6.61
C GLY A 4 17.35 19.20 -7.77
N ASP A 5 17.01 18.14 -8.50
CA ASP A 5 16.15 18.19 -9.68
C ASP A 5 14.76 18.76 -9.28
N PRO A 6 14.29 19.87 -9.91
CA PRO A 6 13.06 20.55 -9.53
C PRO A 6 11.80 19.68 -9.73
N ALA A 7 11.88 18.60 -10.51
CA ALA A 7 10.77 17.66 -10.66
C ALA A 7 10.52 16.81 -9.40
N TYR A 8 11.57 16.52 -8.60
CA TYR A 8 11.45 15.69 -7.39
C TYR A 8 10.78 16.45 -6.24
N VAL A 9 11.00 17.76 -6.15
CA VAL A 9 10.42 18.63 -5.12
C VAL A 9 8.92 18.87 -5.36
N ALA A 10 8.48 18.90 -6.62
CA ALA A 10 7.08 19.15 -6.98
C ALA A 10 6.14 18.02 -6.51
N VAL A 11 6.54 16.75 -6.65
CA VAL A 11 5.72 15.59 -6.23
C VAL A 11 5.58 15.53 -4.70
N THR A 12 6.63 15.89 -3.96
CA THR A 12 6.56 15.96 -2.48
C THR A 12 5.74 17.15 -1.98
N ALA A 13 5.64 18.23 -2.76
CA ALA A 13 4.91 19.43 -2.37
C ALA A 13 3.39 19.33 -2.64
N GLU A 14 2.96 18.63 -3.70
CA GLU A 14 1.51 18.44 -3.95
C GLU A 14 0.82 17.59 -2.89
N VAL A 15 1.56 16.72 -2.19
CA VAL A 15 1.05 15.94 -1.06
C VAL A 15 1.01 16.78 0.23
N GLY A 16 1.86 17.81 0.36
CA GLY A 16 1.96 18.64 1.57
C GLY A 16 1.15 19.95 1.58
N ALA A 17 0.83 20.52 0.41
CA ALA A 17 0.29 21.89 0.33
C ALA A 17 -1.25 22.00 0.35
N LYS A 18 -2.01 20.89 0.34
CA LYS A 18 -3.48 20.94 0.47
C LYS A 18 -3.99 20.87 1.92
N ALA A 19 -3.10 20.84 2.92
CA ALA A 19 -3.47 20.72 4.32
C ALA A 19 -3.69 22.06 5.06
N GLU A 20 -3.28 23.20 4.49
CA GLU A 20 -3.23 24.48 5.23
C GLU A 20 -4.10 25.55 4.56
N ALA A 21 -5.42 25.35 4.50
CA ALA A 21 -6.39 26.44 4.33
C ALA A 21 -7.83 26.00 4.63
N ALA A 22 -8.15 25.68 5.89
CA ALA A 22 -9.53 25.69 6.37
C ALA A 22 -9.57 25.86 7.90
N GLY A 23 -9.24 27.07 8.38
CA GLY A 23 -9.62 27.50 9.71
C GLY A 23 -11.12 27.78 9.73
N GLY A 24 -11.90 26.89 10.35
CA GLY A 24 -13.34 27.01 10.53
C GLY A 24 -13.84 26.02 11.58
N GLU A 25 -14.42 26.57 12.64
CA GLU A 25 -14.96 25.95 13.85
C GLU A 25 -15.68 24.59 13.65
N GLY A 26 -15.29 23.57 14.43
CA GLY A 26 -16.20 22.48 14.81
C GLY A 26 -16.28 21.23 13.92
N ALA A 27 -15.16 20.67 13.48
CA ALA A 27 -15.10 19.24 13.14
C ALA A 27 -13.67 18.76 13.43
N THR A 28 -13.50 17.77 14.31
CA THR A 28 -12.24 17.01 14.31
C THR A 28 -12.14 16.40 12.91
N PRO A 29 -11.13 16.75 12.09
CA PRO A 29 -11.00 16.12 10.78
C PRO A 29 -10.85 14.62 11.02
N ASP A 30 -11.67 13.82 10.32
CA ASP A 30 -11.47 12.38 10.31
C ASP A 30 -9.99 12.10 9.98
N PRO A 31 -9.31 11.24 10.74
CA PRO A 31 -7.94 10.89 10.43
C PRO A 31 -7.88 10.38 8.98
N PRO A 32 -6.83 10.73 8.22
CA PRO A 32 -6.71 10.25 6.85
C PRO A 32 -6.78 8.73 6.85
N ALA A 33 -7.63 8.17 5.99
CA ALA A 33 -7.75 6.73 5.84
C ALA A 33 -6.35 6.12 5.65
N ALA A 34 -6.08 5.03 6.38
CA ALA A 34 -4.87 4.26 6.20
C ALA A 34 -4.74 3.89 4.72
N LYS A 35 -3.52 3.95 4.18
CA LYS A 35 -3.24 3.61 2.79
C LYS A 35 -2.31 2.42 2.76
N THR A 36 -2.58 1.51 1.86
CA THR A 36 -1.68 0.39 1.54
C THR A 36 -1.14 0.54 0.13
N MET A 37 -0.06 -0.16 -0.17
CA MET A 37 0.59 -0.13 -1.47
C MET A 37 0.01 -1.22 -2.37
N ALA A 38 -0.15 -0.90 -3.64
CA ALA A 38 -0.68 -1.82 -4.65
C ALA A 38 0.03 -1.65 -6.00
N ILE A 39 -0.02 -2.70 -6.82
CA ILE A 39 0.49 -2.69 -8.19
C ILE A 39 -0.68 -2.89 -9.15
N THR A 40 -0.79 -1.96 -10.11
CA THR A 40 -1.69 -2.12 -11.26
C THR A 40 -0.97 -2.92 -12.34
N VAL A 41 -1.39 -4.17 -12.54
CA VAL A 41 -0.77 -5.07 -13.52
C VAL A 41 -1.33 -4.82 -14.93
N PRO A 42 -0.69 -5.36 -16.00
CA PRO A 42 -1.24 -5.29 -17.35
C PRO A 42 -2.66 -5.85 -17.39
N GLY A 43 -3.59 -5.13 -18.04
CA GLY A 43 -5.02 -5.46 -18.00
C GLY A 43 -5.81 -4.70 -16.93
N GLY A 44 -5.14 -3.91 -16.08
CA GLY A 44 -5.78 -2.93 -15.19
C GLY A 44 -6.27 -3.49 -13.85
N ARG A 45 -5.99 -4.77 -13.55
CA ARG A 45 -6.25 -5.32 -12.22
C ARG A 45 -5.28 -4.70 -11.22
N VAL A 46 -5.81 -4.26 -10.09
CA VAL A 46 -5.03 -3.75 -8.95
C VAL A 46 -4.80 -4.89 -7.99
N VAL A 47 -3.56 -5.09 -7.58
CA VAL A 47 -3.14 -6.13 -6.62
C VAL A 47 -2.59 -5.43 -5.39
N SER A 48 -3.28 -5.55 -4.26
CA SER A 48 -2.81 -5.10 -2.96
C SER A 48 -1.61 -5.92 -2.52
N LEU A 49 -0.51 -5.26 -2.17
CA LEU A 49 0.71 -5.95 -1.76
C LEU A 49 0.54 -6.65 -0.41
N GLU A 50 -0.32 -6.13 0.47
CA GLU A 50 -0.53 -6.67 1.82
C GLU A 50 -1.65 -7.72 1.88
N HIS A 51 -2.66 -7.62 0.99
CA HIS A 51 -3.89 -8.41 1.10
C HIS A 51 -4.01 -9.52 0.05
N ASP A 52 -3.49 -9.30 -1.16
CA ASP A 52 -3.69 -10.25 -2.26
C ASP A 52 -2.50 -11.21 -2.42
N LEU A 53 -1.27 -10.76 -2.12
CA LEU A 53 -0.10 -11.61 -2.26
C LEU A 53 0.04 -12.59 -1.10
N GLU A 54 0.36 -13.84 -1.41
CA GLU A 54 0.72 -14.82 -0.39
C GLU A 54 1.96 -14.36 0.38
N PHE A 55 1.90 -14.43 1.71
CA PHE A 55 3.02 -14.03 2.58
C PHE A 55 4.33 -14.74 2.23
N GLY A 56 4.28 -16.03 1.88
CA GLY A 56 5.45 -16.81 1.47
C GLY A 56 6.16 -16.22 0.25
N VAL A 57 5.40 -15.74 -0.74
CA VAL A 57 5.95 -15.11 -1.95
C VAL A 57 6.68 -13.81 -1.60
N VAL A 58 6.07 -12.97 -0.77
CA VAL A 58 6.68 -11.70 -0.34
C VAL A 58 7.95 -11.96 0.49
N ALA A 59 7.88 -12.91 1.43
CA ALA A 59 9.01 -13.27 2.27
C ALA A 59 10.19 -13.81 1.45
N ASP A 60 9.92 -14.65 0.45
CA ASP A 60 10.93 -15.18 -0.47
C ASP A 60 11.60 -14.08 -1.29
N ILE A 61 10.82 -13.15 -1.88
CA ILE A 61 11.38 -12.02 -2.61
C ILE A 61 12.27 -11.16 -1.70
N ALA A 62 11.77 -10.82 -0.51
CA ALA A 62 12.49 -10.02 0.45
C ALA A 62 13.81 -10.69 0.88
N GLN A 63 13.78 -12.01 1.14
CA GLN A 63 14.96 -12.79 1.46
C GLN A 63 15.97 -12.84 0.31
N ARG A 64 15.53 -13.10 -0.93
CA ARG A 64 16.41 -13.14 -2.11
C ARG A 64 17.18 -11.85 -2.33
N HIS A 65 16.57 -10.71 -1.99
CA HIS A 65 17.15 -9.38 -2.17
C HIS A 65 17.69 -8.76 -0.88
N ALA A 66 17.76 -9.53 0.21
CA ALA A 66 18.26 -9.10 1.53
C ALA A 66 17.62 -7.81 2.05
N VAL A 67 16.30 -7.65 1.85
CA VAL A 67 15.52 -6.50 2.30
C VAL A 67 14.46 -6.95 3.32
N SER A 68 14.03 -6.03 4.19
CA SER A 68 12.91 -6.30 5.09
C SER A 68 11.61 -6.47 4.28
N TRP A 69 10.86 -7.55 4.51
CA TRP A 69 9.55 -7.76 3.88
C TRP A 69 8.58 -6.64 4.24
N GLY A 70 8.62 -6.14 5.48
CA GLY A 70 7.77 -5.02 5.92
C GLY A 70 8.12 -3.73 5.19
N LEU A 71 9.40 -3.48 4.92
CA LEU A 71 9.83 -2.34 4.11
C LEU A 71 9.40 -2.49 2.65
N LEU A 72 9.52 -3.71 2.09
CA LEU A 72 9.11 -4.00 0.72
C LEU A 72 7.62 -3.76 0.49
N LEU A 73 6.77 -4.07 1.46
CA LEU A 73 5.32 -3.85 1.39
C LEU A 73 4.94 -2.39 1.64
N ALA A 74 5.42 -1.79 2.73
CA ALA A 74 5.00 -0.45 3.15
C ALA A 74 5.63 0.67 2.31
N ALA A 75 6.87 0.47 1.84
CA ALA A 75 7.61 1.46 1.08
C ALA A 75 8.50 0.82 0.00
N PRO A 76 7.91 0.16 -1.02
CA PRO A 76 8.65 -0.50 -2.10
C PRO A 76 9.59 0.44 -2.87
N MET A 77 9.30 1.75 -2.86
CA MET A 77 10.12 2.80 -3.49
C MET A 77 11.27 3.30 -2.62
N HIS A 78 11.41 2.80 -1.40
CA HIS A 78 12.46 3.25 -0.50
C HIS A 78 13.84 2.93 -1.08
N ARG A 79 14.81 3.82 -0.88
CA ARG A 79 16.17 3.69 -1.43
C ARG A 79 16.90 2.40 -1.05
N GLU A 80 16.47 1.76 0.02
CA GLU A 80 17.04 0.49 0.53
C GLU A 80 16.43 -0.74 -0.16
N VAL A 81 15.33 -0.57 -0.90
CA VAL A 81 14.73 -1.63 -1.70
C VAL A 81 15.47 -1.70 -3.04
N PRO A 82 16.12 -2.83 -3.37
CA PRO A 82 16.80 -2.98 -4.66
C PRO A 82 15.79 -2.94 -5.82
N PRO A 83 16.11 -2.31 -6.97
CA PRO A 83 15.22 -2.29 -8.14
C PRO A 83 14.82 -3.68 -8.65
N GLN A 84 15.66 -4.69 -8.41
CA GLN A 84 15.36 -6.08 -8.74
C GLN A 84 14.25 -6.67 -7.86
N ALA A 85 14.19 -6.29 -6.58
CA ALA A 85 13.10 -6.70 -5.69
C ALA A 85 11.75 -6.12 -6.15
N LEU A 86 11.76 -4.87 -6.61
CA LEU A 86 10.59 -4.22 -7.23
C LEU A 86 10.13 -4.94 -8.51
N GLY A 87 11.08 -5.36 -9.35
CA GLY A 87 10.79 -6.16 -10.56
C GLY A 87 10.17 -7.51 -10.22
N ASP A 88 10.75 -8.24 -9.27
CA ASP A 88 10.23 -9.53 -8.81
C ASP A 88 8.84 -9.38 -8.18
N LEU A 89 8.61 -8.32 -7.40
CA LEU A 89 7.32 -8.01 -6.79
C LEU A 89 6.26 -7.74 -7.86
N TYR A 90 6.60 -6.97 -8.90
CA TYR A 90 5.72 -6.71 -10.02
C TYR A 90 5.34 -8.00 -10.78
N LEU A 91 6.29 -8.92 -10.98
CA LEU A 91 6.02 -10.21 -11.59
C LEU A 91 5.13 -11.10 -10.72
N ALA A 92 5.36 -11.12 -9.41
CA ALA A 92 4.50 -11.82 -8.46
C ALA A 92 3.06 -11.30 -8.51
N CYS A 93 2.86 -9.98 -8.61
CA CYS A 93 1.54 -9.41 -8.83
C CYS A 93 0.92 -9.85 -10.15
N CYS A 94 1.71 -9.98 -11.23
CA CYS A 94 1.20 -10.49 -12.51
C CYS A 94 0.71 -11.94 -12.39
N ASP A 95 1.46 -12.79 -11.68
CA ASP A 95 1.09 -14.19 -11.43
C ASP A 95 -0.19 -14.28 -10.58
N GLU A 96 -0.26 -13.52 -9.48
CA GLU A 96 -1.46 -13.43 -8.62
C GLU A 96 -2.69 -12.94 -9.40
N ALA A 97 -2.47 -11.98 -10.30
CA ALA A 97 -3.53 -11.48 -11.15
C ALA A 97 -3.96 -12.46 -12.27
N GLY A 98 -3.18 -13.52 -12.52
CA GLY A 98 -3.38 -14.46 -13.62
C GLY A 98 -3.12 -13.85 -15.00
N VAL A 99 -2.29 -12.80 -15.07
CA VAL A 99 -1.97 -12.11 -16.33
C VAL A 99 -0.61 -12.54 -16.86
N VAL A 100 -0.44 -12.49 -18.18
CA VAL A 100 0.84 -12.84 -18.80
C VAL A 100 1.91 -11.83 -18.39
N GLN A 101 2.98 -12.32 -17.77
CA GLN A 101 4.13 -11.50 -17.40
C GLN A 101 4.74 -10.82 -18.64
N PRO A 102 5.14 -9.53 -18.54
CA PRO A 102 5.82 -8.87 -19.65
C PRO A 102 7.17 -9.52 -19.93
N ALA A 103 7.48 -9.77 -21.20
CA ALA A 103 8.78 -10.29 -21.64
C ALA A 103 9.97 -9.37 -21.27
N LYS A 104 9.69 -8.09 -21.01
CA LYS A 104 10.66 -7.10 -20.55
C LYS A 104 10.01 -6.19 -19.52
N ILE A 105 10.68 -6.03 -18.38
CA ILE A 105 10.32 -5.06 -17.34
C ILE A 105 11.23 -3.85 -17.46
N THR A 106 10.65 -2.66 -17.41
CA THR A 106 11.41 -1.40 -17.34
C THR A 106 11.12 -0.71 -16.01
N PRO A 107 12.05 0.10 -15.46
CA PRO A 107 11.79 0.86 -14.24
C PRO A 107 10.52 1.72 -14.34
N ARG A 108 10.30 2.35 -15.50
CA ARG A 108 9.11 3.17 -15.76
C ARG A 108 7.80 2.38 -15.60
N MET A 109 7.75 1.15 -16.10
CA MET A 109 6.56 0.31 -15.97
C MET A 109 6.23 0.02 -14.50
N VAL A 110 7.25 -0.30 -13.69
CA VAL A 110 7.05 -0.60 -12.27
C VAL A 110 6.66 0.67 -11.51
N PHE A 111 7.31 1.79 -11.80
CA PHE A 111 7.00 3.08 -11.17
C PHE A 111 5.59 3.59 -11.49
N GLU A 112 5.14 3.46 -12.75
CA GLU A 112 3.79 3.87 -13.14
C GLU A 112 2.71 2.91 -12.64
N ALA A 113 3.06 1.64 -12.40
CA ALA A 113 2.12 0.64 -11.89
C ALA A 113 1.89 0.74 -10.38
N LEU A 114 2.89 1.22 -9.62
CA LEU A 114 2.82 1.28 -8.18
C LEU A 114 1.96 2.47 -7.71
N THR A 115 0.95 2.18 -6.91
CA THR A 115 0.02 3.19 -6.38
C THR A 115 -0.26 2.94 -4.92
N ALA A 116 -0.59 4.01 -4.18
CA ALA A 116 -1.20 3.89 -2.86
C ALA A 116 -2.72 3.83 -3.02
N ILE A 117 -3.35 2.81 -2.43
CA ILE A 117 -4.81 2.64 -2.39
C ILE A 117 -5.31 2.82 -0.96
N PRO A 118 -6.59 3.17 -0.74
CA PRO A 118 -7.19 3.07 0.58
C PRO A 118 -7.02 1.65 1.12
N ASP A 119 -6.69 1.53 2.39
CA ASP A 119 -6.65 0.23 3.07
C ASP A 119 -8.08 -0.31 3.19
N ASP A 120 -8.31 -1.52 2.69
CA ASP A 120 -9.62 -2.21 2.68
C ASP A 120 -9.98 -2.78 4.07
N LEU A 121 -9.60 -2.07 5.13
CA LEU A 121 -10.05 -2.39 6.48
C LEU A 121 -11.58 -2.34 6.54
N PRO A 122 -12.23 -3.33 7.19
CA PRO A 122 -13.67 -3.29 7.37
C PRO A 122 -14.11 -1.96 7.98
N ALA A 123 -15.28 -1.44 7.60
CA ALA A 123 -15.76 -0.10 8.01
C ALA A 123 -15.85 0.14 9.53
N TRP A 124 -15.74 -0.92 10.34
CA TRP A 124 -15.69 -0.90 11.81
C TRP A 124 -14.27 -0.78 12.39
N TYR A 125 -13.24 -0.67 11.54
CA TYR A 125 -11.88 -0.29 11.87
C TYR A 125 -11.58 1.14 11.38
N GLU A 126 -10.69 1.83 12.09
CA GLU A 126 -10.18 3.15 11.76
C GLU A 126 -8.71 3.21 12.18
N GLY A 127 -7.81 3.50 11.24
CA GLY A 127 -6.37 3.58 11.54
C GLY A 127 -5.73 2.26 12.02
N GLY A 128 -6.31 1.10 11.68
CA GLY A 128 -5.84 -0.21 12.16
C GLY A 128 -6.43 -0.67 13.50
N ASP A 129 -7.17 0.21 14.20
CA ASP A 129 -7.87 -0.11 15.44
C ASP A 129 -9.38 -0.23 15.24
N PRO A 130 -10.09 -1.11 15.99
CA PRO A 130 -11.55 -1.13 15.94
C PRO A 130 -12.11 0.23 16.41
N LYS A 131 -13.11 0.75 15.70
CA LYS A 131 -13.82 1.96 16.13
C LYS A 131 -14.35 1.79 17.55
N ALA A 132 -14.25 2.86 18.34
CA ALA A 132 -14.75 2.87 19.72
C ALA A 132 -16.22 2.42 19.76
N GLY A 133 -16.49 1.33 20.48
CA GLY A 133 -17.83 0.73 20.60
C GLY A 133 -18.13 -0.46 19.69
N CYS A 134 -17.29 -0.77 18.69
CA CYS A 134 -17.53 -1.92 17.79
C CYS A 134 -17.21 -3.29 18.44
N LEU A 135 -16.32 -3.35 19.44
CA LEU A 135 -16.02 -4.59 20.17
C LEU A 135 -17.11 -4.96 21.21
N ALA A 136 -17.95 -4.01 21.63
CA ALA A 136 -18.95 -4.23 22.67
C ALA A 136 -20.14 -5.13 22.24
N SER A 137 -20.29 -5.41 20.93
CA SER A 137 -21.39 -6.22 20.41
C SER A 137 -21.07 -7.71 20.24
N ARG A 138 -19.82 -8.15 20.47
CA ARG A 138 -19.46 -9.59 20.38
C ARG A 138 -19.68 -10.36 21.69
N GLU A 139 -19.92 -9.70 22.81
CA GLU A 139 -20.14 -10.34 24.11
C GLU A 139 -21.61 -10.71 24.41
N THR A 140 -22.55 -10.44 23.50
CA THR A 140 -23.99 -10.71 23.69
C THR A 140 -24.62 -11.54 22.57
N ALA A 141 -23.90 -12.53 22.03
CA ALA A 141 -24.58 -13.63 21.35
C ALA A 141 -25.14 -14.58 22.44
N PRO A 142 -26.47 -14.78 22.56
CA PRO A 142 -27.00 -15.77 23.47
C PRO A 142 -26.48 -17.15 23.04
N GLN A 143 -25.85 -17.88 23.95
CA GLN A 143 -25.54 -19.28 23.73
C GLN A 143 -26.86 -20.00 23.43
N ALA A 144 -27.00 -20.51 22.20
CA ALA A 144 -28.07 -21.42 21.86
C ALA A 144 -27.80 -22.73 22.62
N THR A 145 -28.42 -22.86 23.79
CA THR A 145 -28.48 -24.12 24.53
C THR A 145 -29.26 -25.12 23.67
N THR A 146 -28.59 -26.22 23.29
CA THR A 146 -29.25 -27.43 22.76
C THR A 146 -29.68 -28.31 23.92
#